data_AF-A0A6V7K441-F1
#
_entry.id   AF-A0A6V7K441-F1
#
_cell.length_a   1.000
_cell.length_b   1.000
_cell.length_c   1.000
_cell.angle_alpha   90.00
_cell.angle_beta   90.00
_cell.angle_gamma   90.00
#
_symmetry.space_group_name_H-M   'P 1'
#
loop_
_entity.id
_entity.type
_entity.pdbx_description
1 polymer ?
#
loop_
_entity_poly.entity_id
_entity_poly.type
_entity_poly.pdbx_seq_one_letter_code
_entity_poly.pdbx_strand_id
1 'polypeptide(L)' 'KQAQAAKVEAEREGIVVPVTLEDYCIKTRARPAEQPLDMTDFYDDEYELDDDDDDEDDEEEQVSASDYEDGDDSGNGES' A
#
# COMPACT_ATOMS: atom_id res chain seq x y z
N LYS A 1 11.31 -11.68 24.14
CA LYS A 1 12.42 -12.63 23.88
C LYS A 1 12.60 -12.91 22.39
N GLN A 2 11.51 -13.07 21.63
CA GLN A 2 11.54 -13.30 20.17
C GLN A 2 12.42 -12.29 19.40
N ALA A 3 12.26 -10.99 19.62
CA ALA A 3 13.06 -9.97 18.93
C ALA A 3 14.59 -10.12 19.15
N GLN A 4 15.00 -10.55 20.35
CA GLN A 4 16.41 -10.78 20.66
C GLN A 4 16.92 -12.06 19.98
N ALA A 5 16.10 -13.11 19.93
CA ALA A 5 16.43 -14.35 19.23
C ALA A 5 16.60 -14.10 17.72
N ALA A 6 15.66 -13.37 17.11
CA ALA A 6 15.73 -12.99 15.70
C ALA A 6 16.96 -12.14 15.38
N LYS A 7 17.36 -11.22 16.27
CA LYS A 7 18.59 -10.44 16.11
C LYS A 7 19.83 -11.33 16.06
N VAL A 8 19.93 -12.29 16.98
CA VAL A 8 21.09 -13.21 17.07
C VAL A 8 21.17 -14.10 15.82
N GLU A 9 20.02 -14.55 15.31
CA GLU A 9 19.97 -15.33 14.06
C GLU A 9 20.41 -14.51 12.86
N ALA A 10 19.91 -13.28 12.71
CA ALA A 10 20.33 -12.36 11.66
C ALA A 10 21.86 -12.11 11.70
N GLU A 11 22.44 -11.90 12.88
CA GLU A 11 23.89 -11.72 13.06
C GLU A 11 24.68 -12.98 12.62
N ARG A 12 24.17 -14.18 12.90
CA ARG A 12 24.77 -15.45 12.46
C ARG A 12 24.78 -15.58 10.94
N GLU A 13 23.77 -15.03 10.27
CA GLU A 13 23.62 -15.04 8.81
C GLU A 13 24.35 -13.88 8.13
N GLY A 14 25.01 -13.01 8.90
CA GLY A 14 25.70 -11.82 8.37
C GLY A 14 24.72 -10.72 7.94
N ILE A 15 23.46 -10.78 8.38
CA ILE A 15 22.43 -9.79 8.12
C ILE A 15 22.51 -8.69 9.18
N VAL A 16 22.68 -7.44 8.74
CA VAL A 16 22.69 -6.28 9.62
C VAL A 16 21.27 -5.72 9.74
N VAL A 17 20.68 -5.83 10.93
CA VAL A 17 19.35 -5.29 11.20
C VAL A 17 19.44 -3.78 11.48
N PRO A 18 18.75 -2.93 10.71
CA PRO A 18 18.69 -1.49 10.99
C PRO A 18 18.07 -1.22 12.36
N VAL A 19 18.75 -0.41 13.17
CA VAL A 19 18.25 0.01 14.50
C VAL A 19 17.79 1.47 14.53
N THR A 20 18.03 2.20 13.43
CA THR A 20 17.58 3.57 13.24
C THR A 20 16.68 3.66 12.01
N LEU A 21 15.79 4.66 11.98
CA LEU A 21 14.96 4.92 10.80
C LEU A 21 15.83 5.31 9.59
N GLU A 22 16.94 6.00 9.82
CA GLU A 22 17.86 6.43 8.77
C GLU A 22 18.55 5.23 8.09
N ASP A 23 18.85 4.17 8.85
CA ASP A 23 19.42 2.93 8.31
C ASP A 23 18.36 2.03 7.67
N TYR A 24 17.11 2.14 8.11
CA TYR A 24 15.99 1.37 7.57
C TYR A 24 15.47 1.96 6.25
N CYS A 25 15.40 3.29 6.17
CA CYS A 25 14.95 4.00 4.98
C CYS A 25 16.01 3.94 3.88
N ILE A 26 15.72 3.19 2.81
CA ILE A 26 16.51 3.26 1.57
C ILE A 26 16.44 4.70 1.07
N LYS A 27 17.59 5.39 1.07
CA LYS A 27 17.71 6.74 0.53
C LYS A 27 17.31 6.69 -0.93
N THR A 28 16.08 7.06 -1.24
CA THR A 28 15.65 7.29 -2.60
C THR A 28 16.54 8.40 -3.13
N ARG A 29 17.48 8.05 -4.03
CA ARG A 29 18.18 9.05 -4.83
C ARG A 29 17.06 9.90 -5.42
N ALA A 30 17.05 11.20 -5.13
CA ALA A 30 16.10 12.11 -5.73
C ALA A 30 16.10 11.81 -7.24
N ARG A 31 14.97 11.31 -7.76
CA ARG A 31 14.84 11.14 -9.19
C ARG A 31 15.16 12.51 -9.78
N PRO A 32 16.01 12.59 -10.84
CA PRO A 32 16.17 13.86 -11.55
C PRO A 32 14.76 14.37 -11.83
N ALA A 33 14.49 15.65 -11.53
CA ALA A 33 13.15 16.23 -11.61
C ALA A 33 12.49 15.72 -12.89
N GLU A 34 11.55 14.79 -12.73
CA GLU A 34 10.77 14.30 -13.85
C GLU A 34 10.07 15.54 -14.38
N GLN A 35 10.10 15.73 -15.70
CA GLN A 35 9.55 16.93 -16.31
C GLN A 35 8.16 17.17 -15.72
N PRO A 36 7.81 18.41 -15.36
CA PRO A 36 6.51 18.71 -14.81
C PRO A 36 5.47 18.11 -15.76
N LEU A 37 4.76 17.09 -15.29
CA LEU A 37 3.65 16.54 -16.04
C LEU A 37 2.67 17.70 -16.18
N ASP A 38 2.40 18.10 -17.41
CA ASP A 38 1.51 19.20 -17.67
C ASP A 38 0.10 18.74 -17.37
N MET A 39 -0.36 19.06 -16.17
CA MET A 39 -1.66 18.59 -15.68
C MET A 39 -2.82 19.24 -16.45
N THR A 40 -2.57 20.23 -17.32
CA THR A 40 -3.61 20.85 -18.15
C THR A 40 -4.06 19.96 -19.30
N ASP A 41 -3.19 19.10 -19.83
CA ASP A 41 -3.52 18.22 -20.97
C ASP A 41 -4.52 17.09 -20.59
N PHE A 42 -4.78 16.87 -19.30
CA PHE A 42 -5.75 15.88 -18.83
C PHE A 42 -7.18 16.43 -18.70
N TYR A 43 -7.36 17.76 -18.71
CA TYR A 43 -8.64 18.39 -18.34
C TYR A 43 -9.31 19.21 -19.47
N ASP A 44 -8.70 19.34 -20.65
CA ASP A 44 -9.21 20.27 -21.68
C ASP A 44 -10.11 19.61 -22.76
N ASP A 45 -10.14 18.27 -22.93
CA ASP A 45 -10.62 17.72 -24.22
C ASP A 45 -11.73 16.63 -24.19
N GLU A 46 -12.16 16.07 -23.04
CA GLU A 46 -13.09 14.90 -23.07
C GLU A 46 -14.28 14.94 -22.09
N TYR A 47 -14.60 16.09 -21.49
CA TYR A 47 -15.88 16.28 -20.79
C TYR A 47 -16.71 17.37 -21.49
N GLU A 48 -17.02 17.14 -22.77
CA GLU A 48 -18.25 17.69 -23.31
C GLU A 48 -19.37 16.90 -22.61
N LEU A 49 -19.91 17.50 -21.54
CA LEU A 49 -21.07 16.97 -20.82
C LEU A 49 -22.20 16.91 -21.85
N ASP A 50 -22.39 15.75 -22.46
CA ASP A 50 -23.54 15.44 -23.29
C ASP A 50 -24.75 15.54 -22.35
N ASP A 51 -25.40 16.69 -22.39
CA ASP A 51 -26.57 17.07 -21.59
C ASP A 51 -27.82 16.36 -22.13
N ASP A 52 -27.70 15.08 -22.50
CA ASP A 52 -28.81 14.21 -22.86
C ASP A 52 -29.16 13.35 -21.64
N ASP A 53 -30.06 13.92 -20.84
CA ASP A 53 -30.97 13.30 -19.88
C ASP A 53 -31.31 11.82 -20.19
N ASP A 54 -31.06 10.89 -19.25
CA ASP A 54 -32.06 9.89 -18.80
C ASP A 54 -31.53 9.07 -17.58
N ASP A 55 -31.96 9.51 -16.39
CA ASP A 55 -32.62 8.75 -15.33
C ASP A 55 -32.21 7.30 -14.92
N GLU A 56 -32.27 7.10 -13.58
CA GLU A 56 -32.46 5.85 -12.79
C GLU A 56 -31.21 5.06 -12.32
N ASP A 57 -30.75 5.30 -11.07
CA ASP A 57 -31.16 4.62 -9.81
C ASP A 57 -30.20 3.43 -9.51
N ASP A 58 -29.19 3.65 -8.67
CA ASP A 58 -29.13 3.14 -7.29
C ASP A 58 -29.27 1.62 -7.22
N GLU A 59 -28.16 0.91 -7.02
CA GLU A 59 -28.12 -0.32 -6.23
C GLU A 59 -26.65 -0.68 -5.97
N GLU A 60 -26.06 0.04 -5.01
CA GLU A 60 -24.79 -0.32 -4.41
C GLU A 60 -24.86 -1.77 -3.91
N GLU A 61 -24.06 -2.64 -4.54
CA GLU A 61 -23.85 -4.03 -4.18
C GLU A 61 -23.33 -4.08 -2.74
N GLN A 62 -24.26 -4.21 -1.78
CA GLN A 62 -23.95 -4.45 -0.37
C GLN A 62 -23.32 -5.83 -0.23
N VAL A 63 -22.01 -5.89 -0.48
CA VAL A 63 -21.14 -6.96 0.00
C VAL A 63 -21.21 -6.95 1.52
N SER A 64 -22.08 -7.85 2.03
CA SER A 64 -22.26 -8.15 3.44
C SER A 64 -20.90 -8.32 4.12
N ALA A 65 -20.62 -7.47 5.10
CA ALA A 65 -19.43 -7.51 5.96
C ALA A 65 -19.37 -8.77 6.88
N SER A 66 -20.09 -9.84 6.53
CA SER A 66 -20.16 -11.09 7.28
C SER A 66 -19.19 -12.17 6.79
N ASP A 67 -18.37 -11.91 5.76
CA ASP A 67 -17.39 -12.88 5.24
C ASP A 67 -15.99 -12.72 5.87
N TYR A 68 -15.87 -12.00 6.99
CA TYR A 68 -14.64 -11.88 7.77
C TYR A 68 -14.63 -12.73 9.05
N GLU A 69 -15.41 -13.81 9.10
CA GLU A 69 -15.17 -14.90 10.05
C GLU A 69 -14.26 -15.95 9.41
N ASP A 70 -12.99 -15.61 9.19
CA ASP A 70 -11.95 -16.61 8.99
C ASP A 70 -10.77 -16.33 9.93
N GLY A 71 -10.77 -17.09 11.03
CA GLY A 71 -9.56 -17.53 11.70
C GLY A 71 -8.64 -16.45 12.26
N ASP A 72 -8.87 -16.08 13.52
CA ASP A 72 -7.77 -15.76 14.44
C ASP A 72 -6.91 -17.01 14.70
N ASP A 73 -6.39 -17.64 13.64
CA ASP A 73 -5.19 -18.47 13.73
C ASP A 73 -4.01 -17.50 13.81
N SER A 74 -3.88 -16.89 14.99
CA SER A 74 -2.68 -16.20 15.42
C SER A 74 -1.55 -17.23 15.53
N GLY A 75 -1.07 -17.68 14.36
CA GLY A 75 -0.05 -18.70 14.17
C GLY A 75 1.21 -18.35 14.95
N ASN A 76 1.29 -18.88 16.17
CA ASN A 76 2.50 -18.96 16.96
C ASN A 76 2.58 -20.37 17.60
N GLY A 77 2.15 -21.38 16.84
CA GLY A 77 2.55 -22.76 17.04
C GLY A 77 3.94 -22.95 16.44
N GLU A 78 4.85 -23.57 17.19
CA GLU A 78 6.15 -24.11 16.77
C GLU A 78 7.29 -23.13 16.40
N SER A 79 8.03 -22.67 17.41
CA SER A 79 9.51 -22.80 17.54
C SER A 79 10.04 -22.19 18.84
#